data_AF-A0A956MH25-F1
#
_entry.id   AF-A0A956MH25-F1
#
_cell.length_a   1.000
_cell.length_b   1.000
_cell.length_c   1.000
_cell.angle_alpha   90.00
_cell.angle_beta   90.00
_cell.angle_gamma   90.00
#
_symmetry.space_group_name_H-M   'P 1'
#
loop_
_entity.id
_entity.type
_entity.pdbx_description
1 polymer ?
#
loop_
_entity_poly.entity_id
_entity_poly.type
_entity_poly.pdbx_seq_one_letter_code
_entity_poly.pdbx_strand_id
1 'polypeptide(L)'
;MNVAILGLGASGESAARLARHHGGEAYVSEARTDAATATRADELRHTGIDVELGGHDLERIAAADLVVASPGIPPSAPVLAALRDRGVRWISEPEFAVRFL
;
A
#
# COMPACT_ATOMS: atom_id res chain seq x y z
N MET A 1 -12.05 -6.91 4.34
CA MET A 1 -10.61 -7.19 4.18
C MET A 1 -9.90 -5.85 4.14
N ASN A 2 -8.97 -5.63 5.05
CA ASN A 2 -8.11 -4.45 5.11
C ASN A 2 -6.79 -4.75 4.41
N VAL A 3 -6.44 -3.95 3.39
CA VAL A 3 -5.25 -4.13 2.57
C VAL A 3 -4.29 -2.96 2.81
N ALA A 4 -3.08 -3.27 3.28
CA ALA A 4 -1.99 -2.31 3.34
C ALA A 4 -1.21 -2.33 2.02
N ILE A 5 -1.06 -1.17 1.38
CA ILE A 5 -0.33 -1.01 0.13
C ILE A 5 0.93 -0.18 0.38
N LEU A 6 2.09 -0.75 0.05
CA LEU A 6 3.38 -0.08 0.18
C LEU A 6 3.72 0.63 -1.13
N GLY A 7 3.78 1.96 -1.07
CA GLY A 7 4.11 2.85 -2.17
C GLY A 7 2.89 3.43 -2.89
N LEU A 8 3.00 4.70 -3.25
CA LEU A 8 2.00 5.49 -3.98
C LEU A 8 2.57 5.96 -5.33
N GLY A 9 2.73 4.99 -6.22
CA GLY A 9 2.89 5.20 -7.67
C GLY A 9 1.62 4.77 -8.41
N ALA A 10 1.68 4.65 -9.75
CA ALA A 10 0.51 4.22 -10.54
C ALA A 10 -0.05 2.86 -10.08
N SER A 11 0.81 1.85 -9.89
CA SER A 11 0.39 0.52 -9.41
C SER A 11 -0.19 0.55 -8.00
N GLY A 12 0.38 1.34 -7.09
CA GLY A 12 -0.12 1.46 -5.71
C GLY A 12 -1.49 2.12 -5.65
N GLU A 13 -1.70 3.15 -6.46
CA GLU A 13 -2.99 3.81 -6.62
C GLU A 13 -4.05 2.82 -7.17
N SER A 14 -3.72 2.08 -8.22
CA SER A 14 -4.61 1.07 -8.80
C SER A 14 -4.96 -0.03 -7.80
N ALA A 15 -3.98 -0.53 -7.03
CA ALA A 15 -4.22 -1.54 -5.99
C ALA A 15 -5.16 -1.03 -4.89
N ALA A 16 -4.97 0.22 -4.45
CA ALA A 16 -5.84 0.83 -3.43
C ALA A 16 -7.29 0.96 -3.93
N ARG A 17 -7.46 1.43 -5.17
CA ARG A 17 -8.76 1.55 -5.81
C ARG A 17 -9.42 0.19 -6.02
N LEU A 18 -8.66 -0.84 -6.41
CA LEU A 18 -9.16 -2.20 -6.59
C LEU A 18 -9.66 -2.79 -5.28
N ALA A 19 -8.88 -2.67 -4.20
CA ALA A 19 -9.29 -3.12 -2.86
C ALA A 19 -10.62 -2.48 -2.45
N ARG A 20 -10.76 -1.16 -2.66
CA ARG A 20 -11.99 -0.42 -2.36
C ARG A 20 -13.16 -0.81 -3.26
N HIS A 21 -12.92 -1.00 -4.55
CA HIS A 21 -13.92 -1.38 -5.54
C HIS A 21 -14.60 -2.72 -5.18
N HIS A 22 -13.84 -3.67 -4.64
CA HIS A 22 -14.37 -4.96 -4.17
C HIS A 22 -14.87 -4.94 -2.72
N GLY A 23 -15.18 -3.76 -2.17
CA GLY A 23 -15.79 -3.60 -0.85
C GLY A 23 -14.83 -3.75 0.34
N GLY A 24 -13.52 -3.80 0.08
CA GLY A 24 -12.48 -3.79 1.10
C GLY A 24 -12.13 -2.37 1.58
N GLU A 25 -11.22 -2.34 2.55
CA GLU A 25 -10.56 -1.13 3.03
C GLU A 25 -9.12 -1.11 2.51
N ALA A 26 -8.61 0.09 2.22
CA ALA A 26 -7.27 0.28 1.71
C ALA A 26 -6.56 1.34 2.54
N TYR A 27 -5.32 1.02 2.92
CA TYR A 27 -4.39 1.93 3.54
C TYR A 27 -3.11 1.96 2.72
N VAL A 28 -2.76 3.13 2.20
CA VAL A 28 -1.55 3.35 1.41
C VAL A 28 -0.48 3.99 2.29
N SER A 29 0.73 3.44 2.28
CA SER A 29 1.86 3.95 3.05
C SER A 29 3.02 4.26 2.09
N GLU A 30 3.47 5.52 2.08
CA GLU A 30 4.48 6.03 1.14
C GLU A 30 5.55 6.86 1.86
N ALA A 31 6.81 6.59 1.53
CA ALA A 31 7.96 7.29 2.11
C ALA A 31 8.18 8.68 1.53
N ARG A 32 7.78 8.90 0.26
CA ARG A 32 7.92 10.20 -0.41
C ARG A 32 6.86 11.20 0.05
N THR A 33 7.23 12.48 -0.02
CA THR A 33 6.36 13.62 0.31
C THR A 33 6.42 14.69 -0.77
N ASP A 34 6.90 14.37 -1.97
CA ASP A 34 6.96 15.32 -3.09
C ASP A 34 5.56 15.72 -3.54
N ALA A 35 5.46 16.88 -4.22
CA ALA A 35 4.17 17.46 -4.60
C ALA A 35 3.31 16.51 -5.46
N ALA A 36 3.92 15.73 -6.34
CA ALA A 36 3.19 14.80 -7.19
C ALA A 36 2.63 13.61 -6.40
N THR A 37 3.34 13.15 -5.37
CA THR A 37 2.84 12.15 -4.43
C THR A 37 1.77 12.72 -3.49
N ALA A 38 1.93 13.96 -3.03
CA ALA A 38 0.93 14.63 -2.20
C ALA A 38 -0.42 14.80 -2.93
N THR A 39 -0.40 15.25 -4.18
CA THR A 39 -1.63 15.37 -5.00
C THR A 39 -2.36 14.03 -5.13
N ARG A 40 -1.64 12.95 -5.45
CA ARG A 40 -2.25 11.60 -5.54
C ARG A 40 -2.82 11.14 -4.20
N ALA A 41 -2.14 11.43 -3.10
CA ALA A 41 -2.61 11.08 -1.77
C ALA A 41 -3.95 11.77 -1.47
N ASP A 42 -4.06 13.06 -1.79
CA ASP A 42 -5.29 13.81 -1.56
C ASP A 42 -6.44 13.31 -2.45
N GLU A 43 -6.16 12.96 -3.71
CA GLU A 43 -7.16 12.32 -4.60
C GLU A 43 -7.68 11.00 -4.02
N LEU A 44 -6.80 10.14 -3.50
CA LEU A 44 -7.21 8.89 -2.86
C LEU A 44 -8.02 9.14 -1.58
N ARG A 45 -7.59 10.09 -0.74
CA ARG A 45 -8.32 10.47 0.48
C ARG A 45 -9.74 10.95 0.18
N HIS A 46 -9.94 11.70 -0.90
CA HIS A 46 -11.28 12.12 -1.35
C HIS A 46 -12.19 10.94 -1.76
N THR A 47 -11.60 9.78 -2.06
CA THR A 47 -12.35 8.54 -2.33
C THR A 47 -12.54 7.65 -1.07
N GLY A 48 -12.13 8.14 0.10
CA GLY A 48 -12.21 7.41 1.37
C GLY A 48 -11.17 6.30 1.51
N ILE A 49 -10.02 6.46 0.85
CA ILE A 49 -8.84 5.60 1.02
C ILE A 49 -7.85 6.32 1.93
N ASP A 50 -7.38 5.64 2.97
CA ASP A 50 -6.42 6.23 3.89
C ASP A 50 -5.02 6.23 3.29
N VAL A 51 -4.30 7.34 3.46
CA VAL A 51 -2.93 7.50 2.95
C VAL A 51 -2.04 8.14 4.01
N GLU A 52 -0.91 7.49 4.29
CA GLU A 52 0.22 8.03 5.06
C GLU A 52 1.35 8.42 4.08
N LEU A 53 1.95 9.59 4.31
CA LEU A 53 3.12 10.07 3.58
C LEU A 53 4.29 10.30 4.55
N GLY A 54 5.52 10.21 4.03
CA GLY A 54 6.74 10.52 4.77
C GLY A 54 7.27 9.38 5.65
N GLY A 55 6.69 8.18 5.54
CA GLY A 55 7.08 7.07 6.39
C GLY A 55 6.26 5.81 6.16
N HIS A 56 6.48 4.87 7.07
CA HIS A 56 5.76 3.60 7.11
C HIS A 56 5.40 3.25 8.56
N ASP A 57 4.12 3.37 8.92
CA ASP A 57 3.60 2.86 10.18
C ASP A 57 3.57 1.32 10.16
N LEU A 58 4.67 0.73 10.65
CA LEU A 58 4.85 -0.72 10.63
C LEU A 58 3.82 -1.49 11.47
N GLU A 59 3.30 -0.89 12.54
CA GLU A 59 2.26 -1.54 13.35
C GLU A 59 0.96 -1.62 12.56
N ARG A 60 0.58 -0.52 11.92
CA ARG A 60 -0.62 -0.46 11.08
C ARG A 60 -0.52 -1.36 9.87
N ILE A 61 0.64 -1.39 9.20
CA ILE A 61 0.89 -2.29 8.05
C ILE A 61 0.81 -3.75 8.48
N ALA A 62 1.44 -4.11 9.61
CA ALA A 62 1.48 -5.49 10.10
C ALA A 62 0.11 -6.00 10.57
N ALA A 63 -0.80 -5.10 10.95
CA ALA A 63 -2.16 -5.44 11.37
C ALA A 63 -3.13 -5.68 10.20
N ALA A 64 -2.73 -5.42 8.95
CA ALA A 64 -3.58 -5.64 7.78
C ALA A 64 -3.79 -7.13 7.48
N ASP A 65 -4.92 -7.47 6.87
CA ASP A 65 -5.20 -8.85 6.41
C ASP A 65 -4.25 -9.26 5.27
N LEU A 66 -3.81 -8.28 4.48
CA LEU A 66 -2.93 -8.46 3.35
C LEU A 66 -2.03 -7.24 3.16
N VAL A 67 -0.75 -7.49 2.91
CA VAL A 67 0.22 -6.47 2.50
C VAL A 67 0.53 -6.64 1.02
N VAL A 68 0.44 -5.55 0.26
CA VAL A 68 0.77 -5.48 -1.17
C VAL A 68 1.95 -4.55 -1.36
N ALA A 69 3.05 -5.08 -1.91
CA ALA A 69 4.21 -4.27 -2.27
C ALA A 69 4.10 -3.83 -3.75
N SER A 70 4.10 -2.51 -3.98
CA SER A 70 4.17 -1.95 -5.32
C SER A 70 5.54 -2.24 -5.95
N PRO A 71 5.66 -2.42 -7.29
CA PRO A 71 6.93 -2.69 -7.96
C PRO A 71 8.03 -1.65 -7.71
N GLY A 72 7.65 -0.42 -7.35
CA GLY A 72 8.59 0.64 -6.99
C GLY A 72 9.27 0.46 -5.63
N ILE A 73 8.81 -0.46 -4.77
CA ILE A 73 9.44 -0.77 -3.49
C ILE A 73 10.50 -1.86 -3.73
N PRO A 74 11.80 -1.54 -3.61
CA PRO A 74 12.84 -2.54 -3.83
C PRO A 74 12.79 -3.62 -2.75
N PRO A 75 13.16 -4.89 -3.04
CA PRO A 75 13.19 -5.96 -2.03
C PRO A 75 14.09 -5.68 -0.82
N SER A 76 15.07 -4.78 -0.98
CA SER A 76 15.97 -4.31 0.08
C SER A 76 15.40 -3.16 0.92
N ALA A 77 14.18 -2.68 0.65
CA ALA A 77 13.58 -1.57 1.37
C ALA A 77 13.47 -1.87 2.88
N PRO A 78 13.83 -0.91 3.76
CA PRO A 78 13.77 -1.11 5.22
C PRO A 78 12.40 -1.57 5.73
N VAL A 79 11.31 -1.09 5.11
CA VAL A 79 9.94 -1.52 5.46
C VAL A 79 9.73 -3.02 5.24
N LEU A 80 10.20 -3.57 4.11
CA LEU A 80 10.06 -5.01 3.81
C LEU A 80 10.94 -5.85 4.72
N ALA A 81 12.14 -5.35 5.06
CA ALA A 81 12.99 -6.01 6.04
C ALA A 81 12.31 -6.08 7.42
N ALA A 82 11.76 -4.97 7.89
CA ALA A 82 11.05 -4.91 9.17
C ALA A 82 9.80 -5.81 9.21
N LEU A 83 9.03 -5.87 8.11
CA LEU A 83 7.87 -6.78 8.00
C LEU A 83 8.30 -8.25 8.05
N ARG A 84 9.37 -8.60 7.33
CA ARG A 84 9.92 -9.97 7.36
C ARG A 84 10.37 -10.36 8.75
N ASP A 85 11.06 -9.48 9.47
CA ASP A 85 11.55 -9.74 10.83
C ASP A 85 10.38 -9.93 11.83
N ARG A 86 9.20 -9.39 11.50
CA ARG A 86 7.93 -9.60 12.23
C ARG A 86 7.12 -10.81 11.75
N GLY A 87 7.62 -11.56 10.75
CA GLY A 87 6.91 -12.70 10.15
C GLY A 87 5.72 -12.31 9.27
N VAL A 88 5.58 -11.03 8.90
CA VAL A 88 4.53 -10.54 8.02
C VAL A 88 4.90 -10.83 6.58
N ARG A 89 4.02 -11.51 5.86
CA ARG A 89 4.17 -11.79 4.43
C ARG A 89 3.47 -10.71 3.62
N TRP A 90 4.01 -10.44 2.44
CA TRP A 90 3.40 -9.58 1.44
C TRP A 90 3.33 -10.30 0.10
N ILE A 91 2.54 -9.74 -0.82
CA ILE A 91 2.49 -10.15 -2.23
C ILE A 91 2.83 -8.96 -3.13
N SER A 92 3.16 -9.24 -4.39
CA SER A 92 3.29 -8.18 -5.39
C SER A 92 1.93 -7.64 -5.84
N GLU A 93 1.91 -6.43 -6.39
CA GLU A 93 0.69 -5.86 -6.99
C GLU A 93 0.08 -6.72 -8.11
N PRO A 94 0.86 -7.31 -9.05
CA PRO A 94 0.29 -8.22 -10.04
C PRO A 94 -0.37 -9.47 -9.43
N GLU A 95 0.23 -10.04 -8.37
CA GLU A 95 -0.39 -11.15 -7.63
C GLU A 95 -1.69 -10.71 -6.93
N PHE A 96 -1.76 -9.46 -6.49
CA PHE A 96 -2.99 -8.90 -5.93
C PHE A 96 -4.07 -8.76 -6.99
N ALA A 97 -3.74 -8.19 -8.16
CA ALA A 97 -4.68 -8.00 -9.27
C ALA A 97 -5.30 -9.32 -9.74
N VAL A 98 -4.51 -10.39 -9.85
CA VAL A 98 -5.00 -11.72 -10.28
C VAL A 98 -6.04 -12.32 -9.32
N ARG A 99 -6.09 -11.90 -8.05
CA ARG A 99 -7.10 -12.38 -7.09
C ARG A 99 -8.50 -11.82 -7.32
N PHE A 100 -8.64 -10.82 -8.19
CA PHE A 100 -9.90 -10.15 -8.51
C PHE A 100 -10.33 -10.29 -9.97
N LEU A 101 -9.64 -11.13 -10.75
CA LEU A 101 -10.07 -11.57 -12.08
C LEU A 101 -11.15 -12.65 -11.96
#